data_AF-A0A382FB68-F1
#
_entry.id   AF-A0A382FB68-F1
#
_cell.length_a   1.000
_cell.length_b   1.000
_cell.length_c   1.000
_cell.angle_alpha   90.00
_cell.angle_beta   90.00
_cell.angle_gamma   90.00
#
_symmetry.space_group_name_H-M   'P 1'
#
loop_
_entity.id
_entity.type
_entity.pdbx_description
1 polymer ?
#
loop_
_entity_poly.entity_id
_entity_poly.type
_entity_poly.pdbx_seq_one_letter_code
_entity_poly.pdbx_strand_id
1 'polypeptide(L)'
;MIRIGRQYLLLTVTLIILLSANFLVLDTEAQKQWRQFSIVNAGYSTDPIMTVLPFDAIPAITDPRFVEADQARLDVNSPIIGVSLNGDSHAYSIRLLNDHEIVNDQVGDIPIATTW
;
A
#
# COMPACT_ATOMS: atom_id res chain seq x y z
N MET A 1 12.86 26.96 39.10
CA MET A 1 11.54 26.69 39.71
C MET A 1 10.47 27.42 38.90
N ILE A 2 9.89 26.78 37.87
CA ILE A 2 8.99 27.43 36.91
C ILE A 2 7.56 27.41 37.49
N ARG A 3 7.08 28.57 37.96
CA ARG A 3 5.68 28.76 38.36
C ARG A 3 4.86 28.98 37.09
N ILE A 4 4.25 27.91 36.58
CA ILE A 4 3.24 28.01 35.52
C ILE A 4 2.02 28.68 36.14
N GLY A 5 1.72 29.92 35.75
CA GLY A 5 0.59 30.67 36.27
C GLY A 5 -0.74 29.99 35.94
N ARG A 6 -1.72 30.05 36.85
CA ARG A 6 -3.07 29.44 36.74
C ARG A 6 -3.77 29.71 35.39
N GLN A 7 -3.47 30.85 34.77
CA GLN A 7 -3.94 31.21 33.43
C GLN A 7 -3.44 30.30 32.30
N TYR A 8 -2.21 29.79 32.38
CA TYR A 8 -1.64 28.89 31.38
C TYR A 8 -2.18 27.46 31.52
N LEU A 9 -2.50 27.03 32.74
CA LEU A 9 -3.15 25.73 32.99
C LEU A 9 -4.57 25.66 32.41
N LEU A 10 -5.33 26.76 32.52
CA LEU A 10 -6.68 26.84 31.95
C LEU A 10 -6.65 26.84 30.41
N LEU A 11 -5.68 27.53 29.82
CA LEU A 11 -5.50 27.57 28.36
C LEU A 11 -5.12 26.19 27.79
N THR A 12 -4.22 25.45 28.43
CA THR A 12 -3.84 24.10 27.95
C THR A 12 -4.97 23.10 28.08
N VAL A 13 -5.74 23.12 29.18
CA VAL A 13 -6.92 22.26 29.35
C VAL A 13 -7.99 22.56 28.29
N THR A 14 -8.23 23.84 27.99
CA THR A 14 -9.21 24.24 26.97
C THR A 14 -8.77 23.79 25.57
N LEU A 15 -7.48 23.91 25.25
CA LEU A 15 -6.92 23.46 23.97
C LEU A 15 -7.02 21.93 23.80
N ILE A 16 -6.77 21.16 24.86
CA ILE A 16 -6.93 19.69 24.86
C ILE A 16 -8.39 19.29 24.66
N ILE A 17 -9.35 19.98 25.29
CA ILE A 17 -10.78 19.74 25.11
C ILE A 17 -11.21 20.05 23.67
N LEU A 18 -10.72 21.14 23.08
CA LEU A 18 -11.03 21.50 21.69
C LEU A 18 -10.43 20.51 20.68
N LEU A 19 -9.18 20.06 20.90
CA LEU A 19 -8.54 19.05 20.04
C LEU A 19 -9.23 17.68 20.13
N SER A 20 -9.64 17.26 21.33
CA SER A 20 -10.36 15.98 21.52
C SER A 20 -11.78 16.00 20.95
N ALA A 21 -12.48 17.14 21.06
CA ALA A 21 -13.79 17.31 20.43
C ALA A 21 -13.72 17.22 18.89
N ASN A 22 -12.69 17.83 18.28
CA ASN A 22 -12.47 17.72 16.84
C ASN A 22 -12.20 16.27 16.39
N PHE A 23 -11.41 15.52 17.15
CA PHE A 23 -11.12 14.11 16.83
C PHE A 23 -12.38 13.24 16.86
N LEU A 24 -13.25 13.40 17.87
CA LEU A 24 -14.50 12.64 17.98
C LEU A 24 -15.51 12.98 16.87
N VAL A 25 -15.58 14.26 16.45
CA VAL A 25 -16.44 14.70 15.35
C VAL A 25 -15.97 14.13 14.01
N LEU A 26 -14.65 14.12 13.75
CA LEU A 26 -14.08 13.53 12.54
C LEU A 26 -14.34 12.02 12.45
N ASP A 27 -14.23 11.29 13.56
CA ASP A 27 -14.56 9.86 13.60
C ASP A 27 -16.05 9.61 13.32
N THR A 28 -16.94 10.41 13.92
CA THR A 28 -18.39 10.26 13.71
C THR A 28 -18.79 10.51 12.25
N GLU A 29 -18.19 11.50 11.60
CA GLU A 29 -18.49 11.83 10.20
C GLU A 29 -17.91 10.79 9.24
N ALA A 30 -16.69 10.32 9.51
CA ALA A 30 -16.12 9.18 8.80
C ALA A 30 -17.04 7.96 8.93
N GLN A 31 -17.42 7.55 10.15
CA GLN A 31 -18.33 6.42 10.41
C GLN A 31 -19.68 6.56 9.72
N LYS A 32 -20.25 7.78 9.64
CA LYS A 32 -21.48 8.05 8.86
C LYS A 32 -21.27 7.84 7.37
N GLN A 33 -20.15 8.32 6.81
CA GLN A 33 -19.81 8.14 5.40
C GLN A 33 -19.61 6.65 5.04
N TRP A 34 -18.96 5.86 5.91
CA TRP A 34 -18.82 4.40 5.72
C TRP A 34 -20.18 3.67 5.75
N ARG A 35 -21.15 4.15 6.54
CA ARG A 35 -22.51 3.57 6.61
C ARG A 35 -23.40 3.95 5.43
N GLN A 36 -22.99 4.93 4.63
CA GLN A 36 -23.71 5.38 3.43
C GLN A 36 -23.32 4.64 2.16
N PHE A 37 -22.38 3.69 2.22
CA PHE A 37 -22.21 2.74 1.13
C PHE A 37 -23.47 1.87 1.05
N SER A 38 -24.38 2.26 0.18
CA SER A 38 -25.48 1.43 -0.26
C SER A 38 -24.87 0.16 -0.84
N ILE A 39 -25.29 -1.00 -0.30
CA ILE A 39 -25.10 -2.27 -0.99
C ILE A 39 -25.88 -2.14 -2.29
N VAL A 40 -25.20 -1.74 -3.35
CA VAL A 40 -25.76 -1.78 -4.68
C VAL A 40 -26.01 -3.27 -4.91
N ASN A 41 -27.26 -3.64 -5.19
CA ASN A 41 -27.58 -4.96 -5.72
C ASN A 41 -27.03 -5.00 -7.15
N ALA A 42 -25.70 -5.04 -7.26
CA ALA A 42 -25.04 -5.40 -8.49
C ALA A 42 -25.49 -6.83 -8.74
N GLY A 43 -26.15 -7.07 -9.88
CA GLY A 43 -26.60 -8.39 -10.27
C GLY A 43 -25.39 -9.29 -10.49
N TYR A 44 -24.83 -9.82 -9.41
CA TYR A 44 -23.71 -10.74 -9.44
C TYR A 44 -24.17 -12.06 -10.03
N SER A 45 -23.30 -12.71 -10.78
CA SER A 45 -23.55 -14.07 -11.22
C SER A 45 -23.70 -14.99 -10.01
N THR A 46 -24.62 -15.95 -10.09
CA THR A 46 -24.77 -17.03 -9.10
C THR A 46 -23.88 -18.23 -9.41
N ASP A 47 -22.98 -18.10 -10.38
CA ASP A 47 -22.03 -19.16 -10.71
C ASP A 47 -21.18 -19.52 -9.48
N PRO A 48 -20.85 -20.81 -9.31
CA PRO A 48 -20.01 -21.24 -8.18
C PRO A 48 -18.61 -20.63 -8.29
N ILE A 49 -18.05 -20.22 -7.16
CA ILE A 49 -16.64 -19.83 -7.07
C ILE A 49 -15.79 -21.06 -7.39
N MET A 50 -14.99 -20.96 -8.46
CA MET A 50 -14.08 -22.02 -8.89
C MET A 50 -12.66 -21.70 -8.44
N THR A 51 -12.05 -22.61 -7.69
CA THR A 51 -10.63 -22.53 -7.34
C THR A 51 -9.81 -23.19 -8.45
N VAL A 52 -9.10 -22.38 -9.24
CA VAL A 52 -8.29 -22.86 -10.38
C VAL A 52 -6.88 -23.25 -9.94
N LEU A 53 -6.33 -22.56 -8.94
CA LEU A 53 -5.01 -22.80 -8.39
C LEU A 53 -5.10 -23.05 -6.87
N PRO A 54 -4.25 -23.92 -6.30
CA PRO A 54 -4.15 -24.03 -4.85
C PRO A 54 -3.65 -22.71 -4.25
N PHE A 55 -3.82 -22.58 -2.93
CA PHE A 55 -3.23 -21.48 -2.19
C PHE A 55 -1.72 -21.37 -2.49
N ASP A 56 -1.25 -20.15 -2.77
CA ASP A 56 0.17 -19.82 -2.99
C ASP A 56 0.83 -20.51 -4.20
N ALA A 57 0.04 -20.88 -5.21
CA ALA A 57 0.57 -21.49 -6.44
C ALA A 57 1.43 -20.54 -7.30
N ILE A 58 1.34 -19.23 -7.07
CA ILE A 58 2.11 -18.17 -7.75
C ILE A 58 2.79 -17.35 -6.64
N PRO A 59 3.93 -17.83 -6.12
CA PRO A 59 4.49 -17.29 -4.89
C PRO A 59 5.18 -15.95 -5.12
N ALA A 60 5.13 -15.09 -4.10
CA ALA A 60 5.90 -13.86 -4.06
C ALA A 60 7.41 -14.12 -4.13
N ILE A 61 8.15 -13.23 -4.80
CA ILE A 61 9.59 -13.12 -4.62
C ILE A 61 9.87 -12.16 -3.48
N THR A 62 10.54 -12.64 -2.44
CA THR A 62 10.82 -11.86 -1.22
C THR A 62 12.28 -11.48 -1.03
N ASP A 63 13.19 -12.14 -1.76
CA ASP A 63 14.63 -11.84 -1.81
C ASP A 63 15.06 -11.75 -3.28
N PRO A 64 14.70 -10.65 -3.98
CA PRO A 64 14.98 -10.51 -5.40
C PRO A 64 16.48 -10.40 -5.66
N ARG A 65 16.92 -11.01 -6.77
CA ARG A 65 18.30 -10.89 -7.26
C ARG A 65 18.28 -10.33 -8.66
N PHE A 66 19.03 -9.25 -8.84
CA PHE A 66 19.13 -8.56 -10.11
C PHE A 66 20.41 -8.95 -10.85
N VAL A 67 20.34 -8.79 -12.17
CA VAL A 67 21.50 -8.83 -13.06
C VAL A 67 21.61 -7.49 -13.75
N GLU A 68 22.81 -7.16 -14.21
CA GLU A 68 23.01 -5.97 -15.05
C GLU A 68 22.19 -6.06 -16.33
N ALA A 69 21.84 -4.90 -16.89
CA ALA A 69 20.95 -4.82 -18.05
C ALA A 69 21.47 -5.59 -19.28
N ASP A 70 22.79 -5.63 -19.49
CA ASP A 70 23.44 -6.35 -20.59
C ASP A 70 23.51 -7.88 -20.38
N GLN A 71 23.26 -8.35 -19.16
CA GLN A 71 23.19 -9.77 -18.79
C GLN A 71 21.76 -10.30 -18.74
N ALA A 72 20.77 -9.41 -18.82
CA ALA A 72 19.36 -9.78 -18.80
C ALA A 72 18.99 -10.65 -20.01
N ARG A 73 18.39 -11.82 -19.73
CA ARG A 73 17.93 -12.76 -20.76
C ARG A 73 16.48 -12.47 -21.14
N LEU A 74 16.26 -11.31 -21.75
CA LEU A 74 14.95 -10.85 -22.21
C LEU A 74 14.96 -10.69 -23.74
N ASP A 75 13.84 -10.99 -24.38
CA ASP A 75 13.66 -10.61 -25.78
C ASP A 75 13.61 -9.09 -25.89
N VAL A 76 14.09 -8.53 -27.01
CA VAL A 76 14.20 -7.08 -27.23
C VAL A 76 12.88 -6.31 -27.03
N ASN A 77 11.73 -6.98 -27.24
CA ASN A 77 10.40 -6.40 -27.09
C ASN A 77 9.65 -6.89 -25.84
N SER A 78 10.34 -7.55 -24.91
CA SER A 78 9.72 -8.03 -23.67
C SER A 78 9.25 -6.84 -22.83
N PRO A 79 7.98 -6.82 -22.39
CA PRO A 79 7.52 -5.78 -21.48
C PRO A 79 8.16 -5.95 -20.11
N ILE A 80 8.50 -4.82 -19.50
CA ILE A 80 9.04 -4.72 -18.15
C ILE A 80 8.34 -3.61 -17.39
N ILE A 81 8.36 -3.70 -16.07
CA ILE A 81 8.08 -2.57 -15.18
C ILE A 81 9.44 -2.00 -14.77
N GLY A 82 9.68 -0.72 -15.05
CA GLY A 82 10.87 -0.01 -14.59
C GLY A 82 10.53 0.87 -13.39
N VAL A 83 11.33 0.80 -12.33
CA VAL A 83 11.21 1.69 -11.17
C VAL A 83 12.52 2.44 -11.00
N SER A 84 12.45 3.77 -10.89
CA SER A 84 13.61 4.61 -10.61
C SER A 84 13.27 5.54 -9.45
N LEU A 85 13.99 5.37 -8.34
CA LEU A 85 13.79 6.13 -7.10
C LEU A 85 15.16 6.58 -6.57
N ASN A 86 15.31 7.88 -6.34
CA ASN A 86 16.54 8.48 -5.78
C ASN A 86 17.84 8.11 -6.53
N GLY A 87 17.76 7.84 -7.83
CA GLY A 87 18.90 7.46 -8.67
C GLY A 87 19.20 5.96 -8.68
N ASP A 88 18.53 5.16 -7.86
CA ASP A 88 18.54 3.70 -7.95
C ASP A 88 17.42 3.24 -8.89
N SER A 89 17.71 2.27 -9.75
CA SER A 89 16.80 1.87 -10.82
C SER A 89 16.80 0.36 -11.03
N HIS A 90 15.64 -0.25 -10.81
CA HIS A 90 15.41 -1.68 -10.98
C HIS A 90 14.41 -1.92 -12.12
N ALA A 91 14.52 -3.07 -12.77
CA ALA A 91 13.62 -3.50 -13.85
C ALA A 91 13.08 -4.91 -13.58
N TYR A 92 11.76 -5.07 -13.70
CA TYR A 92 11.05 -6.30 -13.40
C TYR A 92 10.44 -6.85 -14.68
N SER A 93 10.80 -8.09 -15.03
CA SER A 93 10.22 -8.78 -16.19
C SER A 93 8.76 -9.13 -15.93
N ILE A 94 7.85 -8.73 -16.82
CA ILE A 94 6.46 -9.19 -16.76
C ILE A 94 6.40 -10.71 -16.84
N ARG A 95 7.19 -11.33 -17.73
CA ARG A 95 7.24 -12.79 -17.86
C ARG A 95 7.57 -13.49 -16.54
N LEU A 96 8.49 -12.93 -15.76
CA LEU A 96 8.85 -13.49 -14.46
C LEU A 96 7.74 -13.24 -13.43
N LEU A 97 7.12 -12.07 -13.46
CA LEU A 97 5.97 -11.77 -12.61
C LEU A 97 4.72 -12.61 -12.95
N ASN A 98 4.60 -13.17 -14.17
CA ASN A 98 3.52 -14.11 -14.47
C ASN A 98 3.59 -15.38 -13.60
N ASP A 99 4.80 -15.80 -13.26
CA ASP A 99 5.06 -16.96 -12.39
C ASP A 99 5.21 -16.53 -10.91
N HIS A 100 5.34 -15.23 -10.66
CA HIS A 100 5.59 -14.61 -9.36
C HIS A 100 4.90 -13.25 -9.26
N GLU A 101 3.59 -13.25 -9.07
CA GLU A 101 2.66 -12.10 -9.17
C GLU A 101 3.11 -10.82 -8.45
N ILE A 102 4.00 -10.95 -7.46
CA ILE A 102 4.56 -9.84 -6.69
C ILE A 102 6.05 -10.07 -6.41
N VAL A 103 6.82 -8.98 -6.51
CA VAL A 103 8.19 -8.90 -5.99
C VAL A 103 8.23 -7.87 -4.88
N ASN A 104 8.61 -8.30 -3.68
CA ASN A 104 8.89 -7.41 -2.55
C ASN A 104 10.36 -7.03 -2.62
N ASP A 105 10.62 -5.76 -2.88
CA ASP A 105 11.96 -5.23 -3.16
C ASP A 105 12.24 -3.98 -2.32
N GLN A 106 13.50 -3.56 -2.31
CA GLN A 106 13.95 -2.31 -1.76
C GLN A 106 14.80 -1.58 -2.81
N VAL A 107 14.29 -0.46 -3.32
CA VAL A 107 15.00 0.40 -4.28
C VAL A 107 15.59 1.58 -3.49
N GLY A 108 16.91 1.65 -3.40
CA GLY A 108 17.61 2.50 -2.43
C GLY A 108 17.17 2.17 -1.00
N ASP A 109 16.60 3.15 -0.29
CA ASP A 109 16.07 2.97 1.06
C ASP A 109 14.54 2.75 1.10
N ILE A 110 13.87 2.69 -0.05
CA ILE A 110 12.41 2.67 -0.14
C ILE A 110 11.90 1.23 -0.38
N PRO A 111 11.15 0.64 0.57
CA PRO A 111 10.51 -0.65 0.34
C PRO A 111 9.36 -0.50 -0.65
N ILE A 112 9.30 -1.40 -1.64
CA ILE A 112 8.25 -1.42 -2.65
C ILE A 112 7.74 -2.84 -2.87
N ALA A 113 6.54 -2.92 -3.43
CA ALA A 113 5.95 -4.15 -3.96
C ALA A 113 5.58 -3.92 -5.42
N THR A 114 6.26 -4.60 -6.34
CA THR A 114 5.96 -4.51 -7.77
C THR A 114 5.05 -5.68 -8.17
N THR A 115 3.97 -5.39 -8.91
CA THR A 115 2.95 -6.35 -9.37
C THR A 115 2.42 -5.94 -10.74
N TRP A 116 1.69 -6.82 -11.43
CA TRP A 116 1.16 -6.61 -12.78
C TRP A 116 -0.21 -7.27 -13.00
#